data_AF-A0A963W269-F1
#
_entry.id   AF-A0A963W269-F1
#
_cell.length_a   1.000
_cell.length_b   1.000
_cell.length_c   1.000
_cell.angle_alpha   90.00
_cell.angle_beta   90.00
_cell.angle_gamma   90.00
#
_symmetry.space_group_name_H-M   'P 1'
#
loop_
_entity.id
_entity.type
_entity.pdbx_description
1 polymer ?
#
loop_
_entity_poly.entity_id
_entity_poly.type
_entity_poly.pdbx_seq_one_letter_code
_entity_poly.pdbx_strand_id
1 'polypeptide(L)'
;MKNTSVQAHGARLSQLDGLRGIAALAIMLFHLAAVFHTSGPFVRGYLFVDLFFLLSGFVLAVSTERKLASGIGALEFAASRFVRLWPLVAVGVGVAVVRALVIGLYDPLTFVLAVALDLAMIPNFSGVGPF
;
A
#
# COMPACT_ATOMS: atom_id res chain seq x y z
N MET A 1 44.84 -10.82 8.62
CA MET A 1 43.64 -10.76 9.49
C MET A 1 42.58 -9.91 8.78
N LYS A 2 41.53 -10.52 8.20
CA LYS A 2 40.42 -9.80 7.57
C LYS A 2 39.26 -9.75 8.59
N ASN A 3 38.94 -8.56 9.09
CA ASN A 3 37.76 -8.32 9.92
C ASN A 3 36.51 -8.55 9.08
N THR A 4 35.86 -9.69 9.26
CA THR A 4 34.46 -9.89 8.87
C THR A 4 33.58 -9.11 9.83
N SER A 5 33.23 -7.88 9.47
CA SER A 5 32.11 -7.17 10.08
C SER A 5 30.85 -8.00 9.81
N VAL A 6 30.41 -8.76 10.81
CA VAL A 6 29.11 -9.41 10.81
C VAL A 6 28.07 -8.30 10.76
N GLN A 7 27.58 -8.01 9.54
CA GLN A 7 26.40 -7.17 9.38
C GLN A 7 25.28 -7.87 10.13
N ALA A 8 24.80 -7.24 11.21
CA ALA A 8 23.62 -7.70 11.93
C ALA A 8 22.43 -7.64 10.96
N HIS A 9 22.15 -8.77 10.29
CA HIS A 9 20.90 -8.98 9.60
C HIS A 9 19.81 -8.97 10.67
N GLY A 10 19.14 -7.81 10.87
CA GLY A 10 17.86 -7.79 11.57
C GLY A 10 17.00 -8.89 10.95
N ALA A 11 16.50 -9.81 11.78
CA ALA A 11 15.89 -11.06 11.35
C ALA A 11 14.86 -10.83 10.24
N ARG A 12 15.25 -11.04 8.97
CA ARG A 12 14.32 -11.00 7.85
C ARG A 12 13.48 -12.27 7.91
N LEU A 13 12.20 -12.10 8.16
CA LEU A 13 11.24 -13.19 8.23
C LEU A 13 10.76 -13.55 6.81
N SER A 14 11.68 -14.10 6.01
CA SER A 14 11.46 -14.38 4.57
C SER A 14 10.21 -15.21 4.28
N GLN A 15 9.85 -16.12 5.17
CA GLN A 15 8.65 -16.96 5.07
C GLN A 15 7.37 -16.12 5.20
N LEU A 16 7.35 -15.18 6.14
CA LEU A 16 6.22 -14.29 6.37
C LEU A 16 6.11 -13.25 5.25
N ASP A 17 7.23 -12.77 4.72
CA ASP A 17 7.25 -11.91 3.53
C ASP A 17 6.73 -12.65 2.29
N GLY A 18 7.08 -13.93 2.12
CA GLY A 18 6.52 -14.77 1.05
C GLY A 18 5.01 -14.95 1.17
N LEU A 19 4.51 -15.22 2.39
CA LEU A 19 3.07 -15.33 2.65
C LEU A 19 2.32 -14.01 2.41
N ARG A 20 2.93 -12.87 2.75
CA ARG A 20 2.40 -11.54 2.41
C ARG A 20 2.31 -11.33 0.90
N GLY A 21 3.30 -11.80 0.15
CA GLY A 21 3.28 -11.80 -1.32
C GLY A 21 2.12 -12.62 -1.89
N ILE A 22 1.90 -13.84 -1.38
CA ILE A 22 0.78 -14.69 -1.79
C ILE A 22 -0.56 -14.01 -1.47
N ALA A 23 -0.71 -13.42 -0.28
CA ALA A 23 -1.90 -12.68 0.09
C ALA A 23 -2.14 -11.48 -0.85
N ALA A 24 -1.10 -10.69 -1.16
CA ALA A 24 -1.19 -9.58 -2.09
C ALA A 24 -1.61 -10.01 -3.51
N LEU A 25 -1.09 -11.14 -4.01
CA LEU A 25 -1.51 -11.70 -5.30
C LEU A 25 -2.98 -12.13 -5.30
N ALA A 26 -3.44 -12.78 -4.22
CA ALA A 26 -4.84 -13.16 -4.08
C ALA A 26 -5.77 -11.93 -4.04
N ILE A 27 -5.37 -10.86 -3.35
CA ILE A 27 -6.10 -9.57 -3.32
C ILE A 27 -6.17 -8.94 -4.71
N MET A 28 -5.05 -8.95 -5.45
CA MET A 28 -4.99 -8.44 -6.82
C MET A 28 -5.95 -9.21 -7.73
N LEU A 29 -5.90 -10.55 -7.70
CA LEU A 29 -6.77 -11.40 -8.52
C LEU A 29 -8.25 -11.21 -8.18
N PHE A 30 -8.57 -11.00 -6.90
CA PHE A 30 -9.92 -10.65 -6.47
C PHE A 30 -10.42 -9.35 -7.09
N HIS A 31 -9.62 -8.28 -7.05
CA HIS A 31 -10.00 -7.00 -7.68
C HIS A 31 -10.04 -7.11 -9.20
N LEU A 32 -9.17 -7.92 -9.80
CA LEU A 32 -9.16 -8.16 -11.25
C LEU A 32 -10.47 -8.81 -11.72
N ALA A 33 -10.96 -9.78 -10.96
CA ALA A 33 -12.25 -10.43 -11.21
C ALA A 33 -13.41 -9.43 -11.11
N ALA A 34 -13.38 -8.52 -10.14
CA ALA A 34 -14.37 -7.45 -10.00
C ALA A 34 -14.33 -6.46 -11.18
N VAL A 35 -13.14 -6.03 -11.61
CA VAL A 35 -12.97 -5.08 -12.72
C VAL A 35 -13.43 -5.69 -14.06
N PHE A 36 -13.07 -6.94 -14.34
CA PHE A 36 -13.45 -7.62 -15.59
C PHE A 36 -14.79 -8.36 -15.52
N HIS A 37 -15.54 -8.24 -14.41
CA HIS A 37 -16.82 -8.92 -14.22
C HIS A 37 -16.74 -10.44 -14.44
N THR A 38 -15.62 -11.06 -14.05
CA THR A 38 -15.41 -12.51 -14.20
C THR A 38 -15.69 -13.25 -12.90
N SER A 39 -16.31 -14.43 -12.99
CA SER A 39 -16.50 -15.32 -11.85
C SER A 39 -15.27 -16.21 -11.65
N GLY A 40 -14.33 -15.74 -10.82
CA GLY A 40 -13.14 -16.48 -10.44
C GLY A 40 -13.28 -17.24 -9.11
N PRO A 41 -12.37 -18.17 -8.78
CA PRO A 41 -12.37 -18.89 -7.49
C PRO A 41 -12.11 -17.97 -6.28
N PHE A 42 -11.73 -16.71 -6.51
CA PHE A 42 -11.38 -15.73 -5.49
C PHE A 42 -12.57 -14.99 -4.88
N VAL A 43 -13.79 -15.56 -4.90
CA VAL A 43 -15.02 -14.92 -4.37
C VAL A 43 -14.86 -14.40 -2.93
N ARG A 44 -14.01 -15.05 -2.12
CA ARG A 44 -13.70 -14.67 -0.73
C ARG A 44 -12.37 -13.95 -0.58
N GLY A 45 -11.97 -13.17 -1.58
CA GLY A 45 -10.70 -12.45 -1.61
C GLY A 45 -10.47 -11.50 -0.43
N TYR A 46 -11.55 -11.02 0.20
CA TYR A 46 -11.49 -10.18 1.40
C TYR A 46 -10.74 -10.85 2.58
N LEU A 47 -10.79 -12.19 2.71
CA LEU A 47 -10.06 -12.90 3.77
C LEU A 47 -8.53 -12.76 3.64
N PHE A 48 -8.03 -12.59 2.42
CA PHE A 48 -6.61 -12.36 2.18
C PHE A 48 -6.18 -10.95 2.55
N VAL A 49 -7.11 -9.98 2.58
CA VAL A 49 -6.86 -8.62 3.08
C VAL A 49 -6.57 -8.67 4.58
N ASP A 50 -7.41 -9.38 5.34
CA ASP A 50 -7.22 -9.57 6.78
C ASP A 50 -5.87 -10.25 7.07
N LEU A 51 -5.55 -11.32 6.33
CA LEU A 51 -4.26 -12.01 6.44
C LEU A 51 -3.09 -11.08 6.10
N PHE A 52 -3.18 -10.31 5.02
CA PHE A 52 -2.13 -9.39 4.60
C PHE A 52 -1.84 -8.33 5.66
N PHE A 53 -2.88 -7.75 6.26
CA PHE A 53 -2.73 -6.73 7.30
C PHE A 53 -2.21 -7.32 8.61
N LEU A 54 -2.68 -8.49 9.03
CA LEU A 54 -2.20 -9.16 10.24
C LEU A 54 -0.69 -9.47 10.14
N LEU A 55 -0.26 -10.05 9.01
CA LEU A 55 1.15 -10.35 8.76
C LEU A 55 1.99 -9.08 8.65
N SER A 56 1.48 -8.06 7.96
CA SER A 56 2.19 -6.79 7.82
C SER A 56 2.38 -6.13 9.17
N GLY A 57 1.38 -6.13 10.06
CA GLY A 57 1.49 -5.61 11.42
C GLY A 57 2.48 -6.39 12.28
N PHE A 58 2.45 -7.73 12.22
CA PHE A 58 3.38 -8.58 12.96
C PHE A 58 4.84 -8.35 12.53
N VAL A 59 5.13 -8.43 11.22
CA VAL A 59 6.48 -8.19 10.67
C VAL A 59 6.96 -6.79 11.04
N LEU A 60 6.04 -5.84 11.12
CA LEU A 60 6.35 -4.49 11.52
C LEU A 60 6.77 -4.34 12.96
N ALA A 61 6.02 -4.96 13.87
CA ALA A 61 6.33 -4.95 15.29
C ALA A 61 7.73 -5.54 15.51
N VAL A 62 8.01 -6.72 14.95
CA VAL A 62 9.31 -7.39 15.09
C VAL A 62 10.46 -6.56 14.48
N SER A 63 10.27 -5.98 13.29
CA SER A 63 11.33 -5.18 12.65
C SER A 63 11.56 -3.81 13.29
N THR A 64 10.57 -3.28 14.01
CA THR A 64 10.63 -1.96 14.64
C THR A 64 11.02 -2.04 16.12
N GLU A 65 10.83 -3.19 16.79
CA GLU A 65 11.08 -3.39 18.22
C GLU A 65 12.41 -2.77 18.70
N ARG A 66 13.52 -3.10 18.02
CA ARG A 66 14.85 -2.57 18.38
C ARG A 66 14.98 -1.06 18.18
N LYS A 67 14.35 -0.51 17.14
CA LYS A 67 14.36 0.93 16.87
C LYS A 67 13.52 1.69 17.89
N LEU A 68 12.39 1.11 18.29
CA LEU A 68 11.54 1.66 19.33
C LEU A 68 12.24 1.64 20.69
N ALA A 69 12.95 0.55 21.00
CA ALA A 69 13.80 0.45 22.18
C ALA A 69 14.98 1.45 22.17
N SER A 70 15.49 1.83 20.99
CA SER A 70 16.50 2.89 20.85
C SER A 70 15.92 4.31 20.87
N GLY A 71 14.61 4.46 21.12
CA GLY A 71 13.97 5.76 21.34
C GLY A 71 13.52 6.50 20.09
N ILE A 72 13.28 5.82 18.95
CA ILE A 72 12.69 6.52 17.79
C ILE A 72 11.33 7.13 18.16
N GLY A 73 11.10 8.37 17.72
CA GLY A 73 9.83 9.04 17.93
C GLY A 73 8.72 8.45 17.05
N ALA A 74 7.47 8.51 17.52
CA ALA A 74 6.30 8.09 16.74
C ALA A 74 6.17 8.86 15.41
N LEU A 75 6.54 10.14 15.40
CA LEU A 75 6.53 10.99 14.19
C LEU A 75 7.58 10.56 13.17
N GLU A 76 8.80 10.24 13.63
CA GLU A 76 9.87 9.78 12.74
C GLU A 76 9.50 8.42 12.11
N PHE A 77 8.91 7.53 12.90
CA PHE A 77 8.35 6.28 12.42
C PHE A 77 7.25 6.50 11.37
N ALA A 78 6.28 7.38 11.65
CA ALA A 78 5.19 7.69 10.73
C ALA A 78 5.70 8.33 9.43
N ALA A 79 6.64 9.28 9.52
CA ALA A 79 7.25 9.93 8.36
C ALA A 79 7.97 8.94 7.44
N SER A 80 8.74 8.00 8.02
CA SER A 80 9.43 6.96 7.23
C SER A 80 8.47 6.09 6.41
N ARG A 81 7.25 5.88 6.92
CA ARG A 81 6.21 5.13 6.21
C ARG A 81 5.53 5.95 5.15
N PHE A 82 5.23 7.20 5.47
CA PHE A 82 4.60 8.12 4.55
C PHE A 82 5.44 8.27 3.28
N VAL A 83 6.74 8.53 3.42
CA VAL A 83 7.69 8.61 2.29
C VAL A 83 7.74 7.31 1.48
N ARG A 84 7.60 6.15 2.14
CA ARG A 84 7.57 4.86 1.46
C ARG A 84 6.25 4.58 0.71
N LEU A 85 5.13 5.14 1.15
CA LEU A 85 3.82 4.97 0.50
C LEU A 85 3.64 5.94 -0.68
N TRP A 86 4.27 7.11 -0.63
CA TRP A 86 4.13 8.16 -1.63
C TRP A 86 4.38 7.73 -3.09
N PRO A 87 5.41 6.92 -3.41
CA PRO A 87 5.63 6.45 -4.79
C PRO A 87 4.46 5.64 -5.33
N LEU A 88 3.81 4.83 -4.49
CA LEU A 88 2.64 4.04 -4.87
C LEU A 88 1.43 4.96 -5.10
N VAL A 89 1.24 5.97 -4.25
CA VAL A 89 0.19 6.98 -4.41
C VAL A 89 0.36 7.74 -5.71
N ALA A 90 1.57 8.20 -6.02
CA ALA A 90 1.86 8.92 -7.27
C ALA A 90 1.52 8.10 -8.53
N VAL A 91 1.85 6.80 -8.52
CA VAL A 91 1.47 5.88 -9.61
C VAL A 91 -0.06 5.73 -9.68
N GLY A 92 -0.73 5.54 -8.55
CA GLY A 92 -2.19 5.44 -8.48
C GLY A 92 -2.90 6.68 -9.02
N VAL A 93 -2.45 7.87 -8.62
CA VAL A 93 -2.95 9.15 -9.15
C VAL A 93 -2.69 9.26 -10.65
N GLY A 94 -1.52 8.85 -11.13
CA GLY A 94 -1.22 8.83 -12.56
C GLY A 94 -2.20 7.95 -13.36
N VAL A 95 -2.51 6.76 -12.86
CA VAL A 95 -3.51 5.86 -13.46
C VAL A 95 -4.90 6.49 -13.41
N ALA A 96 -5.28 7.12 -12.30
CA ALA A 96 -6.57 7.80 -12.14
C ALA A 96 -6.73 8.97 -13.11
N VAL A 97 -5.68 9.77 -13.30
CA VAL A 97 -5.64 10.89 -14.25
C VAL A 97 -5.79 10.37 -15.69
N VAL A 98 -5.03 9.34 -16.07
CA VAL A 98 -5.16 8.73 -17.41
C VAL A 98 -6.59 8.24 -17.64
N ARG A 99 -7.18 7.55 -16.66
CA ARG A 99 -8.56 7.07 -16.75
C ARG A 99 -9.55 8.23 -16.88
N ALA A 100 -9.40 9.30 -16.09
CA ALA A 100 -10.25 10.48 -16.14
C ALA A 100 -10.22 11.19 -17.51
N LEU A 101 -9.05 11.25 -18.16
CA LEU A 101 -8.91 11.78 -19.51
C LEU A 101 -9.59 10.89 -20.56
N VAL A 102 -9.53 9.55 -20.40
CA VAL A 102 -10.18 8.60 -21.32
C VAL A 102 -11.71 8.68 -21.25
N ILE A 103 -12.29 8.85 -20.05
CA ILE A 103 -13.75 8.93 -19.87
C ILE A 103 -14.32 10.34 -20.05
N GLY A 104 -13.47 11.35 -20.24
CA GLY A 104 -13.88 12.73 -20.45
C GLY A 104 -14.53 13.36 -19.22
N LEU A 105 -13.93 13.28 -18.03
CA LEU A 105 -14.42 14.06 -16.88
C LEU A 105 -14.15 15.56 -17.12
N TYR A 106 -15.22 16.36 -17.22
CA TYR A 106 -15.13 17.72 -17.77
C TYR A 106 -15.07 18.87 -16.75
N ASP A 107 -15.41 18.67 -15.48
CA ASP A 107 -15.33 19.78 -14.50
C ASP A 107 -13.87 19.99 -14.05
N PRO A 108 -13.19 21.08 -14.48
CA PRO A 108 -11.76 21.25 -14.23
C PRO A 108 -11.47 21.47 -12.75
N LEU A 109 -12.39 22.10 -12.02
CA LEU A 109 -12.20 22.39 -10.60
C LEU A 109 -12.30 21.12 -9.76
N THR A 110 -13.33 20.29 -9.96
CA THR A 110 -13.44 19.00 -9.27
C THR A 110 -12.28 18.08 -9.62
N PHE A 111 -11.84 18.06 -10.88
CA PHE A 111 -10.69 17.26 -11.29
C PHE A 111 -9.38 17.69 -10.60
N VAL A 112 -9.07 18.99 -10.60
CA VAL A 112 -7.86 19.52 -9.95
C VAL A 112 -7.92 19.28 -8.43
N LEU A 113 -9.08 19.50 -7.81
CA LEU A 113 -9.26 19.23 -6.38
C LEU A 113 -9.13 17.74 -6.05
N ALA A 114 -9.70 16.84 -6.85
CA ALA A 114 -9.57 15.40 -6.65
C ALA A 114 -8.11 14.96 -6.72
N VAL A 115 -7.37 15.39 -7.75
CA VAL A 115 -5.92 15.10 -7.87
C VAL A 115 -5.13 15.68 -6.71
N ALA A 116 -5.44 16.91 -6.27
CA ALA A 116 -4.77 17.52 -5.13
C ALA A 116 -5.04 16.77 -3.81
N LEU A 117 -6.28 16.33 -3.59
CA LEU A 117 -6.67 15.53 -2.42
C LEU A 117 -6.03 14.14 -2.44
N ASP A 118 -6.03 13.46 -3.59
CA ASP A 118 -5.41 12.15 -3.75
C ASP A 118 -3.89 12.21 -3.50
N LEU A 119 -3.22 13.24 -4.04
CA LEU A 119 -1.81 13.50 -3.75
C LEU A 119 -1.63 13.84 -2.26
N ALA A 120 -2.51 14.63 -1.66
CA ALA A 120 -2.44 14.92 -0.23
C ALA A 120 -2.80 13.70 0.66
N MET A 121 -3.19 12.55 0.08
CA MET A 121 -3.74 11.39 0.78
C MET A 121 -4.95 11.74 1.66
N ILE A 122 -5.70 12.78 1.30
CA ILE A 122 -6.89 13.23 2.01
C ILE A 122 -8.10 12.56 1.35
N PRO A 123 -8.91 11.77 2.08
CA PRO A 123 -10.10 11.16 1.53
C PRO A 123 -11.09 12.20 0.99
N ASN A 124 -11.54 11.99 -0.24
CA ASN A 124 -12.62 12.77 -0.82
C ASN A 124 -13.98 12.18 -0.39
N PHE A 125 -14.74 12.90 0.43
CA PHE A 125 -16.05 12.46 0.93
C PHE A 125 -17.23 12.82 0.01
N SER A 126 -16.98 13.50 -1.11
CA SER A 126 -18.05 13.93 -2.02
C SER A 126 -18.75 12.76 -2.74
N GLY A 127 -18.15 11.56 -2.74
CA GLY A 127 -18.63 10.43 -3.54
C GLY A 127 -18.48 10.64 -5.06
N VAL A 128 -17.93 11.79 -5.48
CA VAL A 128 -17.66 12.15 -6.87
C VAL A 128 -16.18 11.92 -7.10
N GLY A 129 -15.83 10.65 -7.36
CA GLY A 129 -14.50 10.25 -7.80
C GLY A 129 -14.62 9.48 -9.11
N PRO A 130 -13.53 9.33 -9.88
CA PRO A 130 -13.53 8.48 -11.07
C PRO A 130 -13.67 6.98 -10.74
N PHE A 131 -14.06 6.57 -9.53
CA PHE A 131 -14.12 5.16 -9.10
C PHE A 131 -15.54 4.79 -8.65
#